data_AF-A0AB74DD34-F1
#
_entry.id   AF-A0AB74DD34-F1
#
_cell.length_a   1.000
_cell.length_b   1.000
_cell.length_c   1.000
_cell.angle_alpha   90.00
_cell.angle_beta   90.00
_cell.angle_gamma   90.00
#
_symmetry.space_group_name_H-M   'P 1'
#
loop_
_entity.id
_entity.type
_entity.pdbx_description
1 polymer ?
#
loop_
_entity_poly.entity_id
_entity_poly.type
_entity_poly.pdbx_seq_one_letter_code
_entity_poly.pdbx_strand_id
1 'polypeptide(L)'
;METPWWIGLPSVAVAIFGAYQTYESQKSIFTIVDAQTIAAELQLYKAQSSDGFASLNDKVADTFEISKTITGTIDRSKLTFAPANVHGTLGDGYTITASGLNKGDCLNFEPKGLFDSVTVNGQKLDRSSMTLEQMRDLCHSTLWPWVHGNVVVLAGS
;
A
#
# COMPACT_ATOMS: atom_id res chain seq x y z
N MET A 1 -37.54 -49.44 18.90
CA MET A 1 -36.72 -48.29 19.35
C MET A 1 -35.67 -48.02 18.29
N GLU A 2 -34.95 -46.89 18.39
CA GLU A 2 -33.82 -46.49 17.52
C GLU A 2 -34.16 -45.91 16.13
N THR A 3 -34.53 -44.63 16.12
CA THR A 3 -33.81 -43.61 15.31
C THR A 3 -32.55 -43.18 16.10
N PRO A 4 -31.47 -42.61 15.53
CA PRO A 4 -31.41 -41.62 14.43
C PRO A 4 -30.41 -42.07 13.32
N TRP A 5 -29.69 -41.28 12.49
CA TRP A 5 -29.41 -39.84 12.47
C TRP A 5 -29.19 -39.21 11.08
N TRP A 6 -28.78 -39.96 10.04
CA TRP A 6 -28.19 -39.42 8.79
C TRP A 6 -29.16 -38.78 7.78
N ILE A 7 -30.24 -38.16 8.24
CA ILE A 7 -31.08 -37.29 7.38
C ILE A 7 -30.25 -36.07 6.97
N GLY A 8 -30.29 -35.77 5.67
CA GLY A 8 -29.33 -34.89 4.98
C GLY A 8 -29.00 -33.55 5.63
N LEU A 9 -27.70 -33.26 5.67
CA LEU A 9 -27.08 -31.96 5.93
C LEU A 9 -25.95 -31.77 4.89
N PRO A 10 -25.59 -30.52 4.52
CA PRO A 10 -26.06 -30.01 3.23
C PRO A 10 -24.92 -29.67 2.26
N SER A 11 -25.28 -29.22 1.05
CA SER A 11 -24.35 -28.75 -0.01
C SER A 11 -23.50 -27.51 0.34
N VAL A 12 -23.40 -27.14 1.63
CA VAL A 12 -22.56 -26.06 2.17
C VAL A 12 -21.07 -26.27 1.81
N ALA A 13 -20.66 -27.51 1.56
CA ALA A 13 -19.31 -27.84 1.09
C ALA A 13 -18.90 -27.07 -0.18
N VAL A 14 -19.84 -26.67 -1.06
CA VAL A 14 -19.52 -25.92 -2.29
C VAL A 14 -19.32 -24.41 -2.01
N ALA A 15 -19.89 -23.88 -0.92
CA ALA A 15 -19.72 -22.46 -0.55
C ALA A 15 -18.33 -22.17 0.08
N ILE A 16 -17.78 -23.14 0.80
CA ILE A 16 -16.53 -22.94 1.57
C ILE A 16 -15.31 -22.85 0.65
N PHE A 17 -15.22 -23.68 -0.40
CA PHE A 17 -14.11 -23.60 -1.36
C PHE A 17 -14.12 -22.34 -2.23
N GLY A 18 -15.30 -21.78 -2.55
CA GLY A 18 -15.41 -20.48 -3.21
C GLY A 18 -14.94 -19.32 -2.33
N ALA A 19 -15.33 -19.33 -1.04
CA ALA A 19 -14.97 -18.29 -0.09
C ALA A 19 -13.46 -18.25 0.21
N TYR A 20 -12.81 -19.41 0.38
CA TYR A 20 -11.38 -19.46 0.71
C TYR A 20 -10.48 -18.90 -0.41
N GLN A 21 -10.76 -19.21 -1.69
CA GLN A 21 -9.98 -18.64 -2.81
C GLN A 21 -10.18 -17.12 -2.96
N THR A 22 -11.35 -16.58 -2.61
CA THR A 22 -11.56 -15.12 -2.59
C THR A 22 -10.95 -14.41 -1.37
N TYR A 23 -10.67 -15.12 -0.27
CA TYR A 23 -10.13 -14.51 0.95
C TYR A 23 -8.61 -14.25 0.85
N GLU A 24 -7.82 -15.21 0.34
CA GLU A 24 -6.39 -14.97 0.07
C GLU A 24 -6.16 -13.95 -1.05
N SER A 25 -7.08 -13.85 -2.01
CA SER A 25 -7.05 -12.83 -3.07
C SER A 25 -7.41 -11.41 -2.59
N GLN A 26 -7.80 -11.24 -1.32
CA GLN A 26 -8.19 -9.95 -0.75
C GLN A 26 -7.37 -9.52 0.48
N LYS A 27 -6.33 -10.24 0.89
CA LYS A 27 -5.38 -9.68 1.87
C LYS A 27 -4.59 -8.57 1.20
N SER A 28 -5.03 -7.34 1.42
CA SER A 28 -4.38 -6.18 0.85
C SER A 28 -3.12 -5.82 1.65
N ILE A 29 -2.12 -5.32 0.92
CA ILE A 29 -0.69 -5.47 1.26
C ILE A 29 -0.09 -4.14 1.72
N PHE A 30 -0.89 -3.07 1.89
CA PHE A 30 -0.38 -1.74 2.22
C PHE A 30 -1.48 -0.84 2.80
N THR A 31 -1.50 -0.69 4.13
CA THR A 31 -2.48 0.14 4.84
C THR A 31 -2.01 1.58 5.07
N ILE A 32 -2.88 2.46 5.58
CA ILE A 32 -2.46 3.80 6.04
C ILE A 32 -1.35 3.68 7.07
N VAL A 33 -1.56 2.86 8.11
CA VAL A 33 -0.68 2.75 9.28
C VAL A 33 0.76 2.50 8.82
N ASP A 34 0.89 1.57 7.90
CA ASP A 34 2.14 1.19 7.28
C ASP A 34 2.78 2.35 6.52
N ALA A 35 2.00 3.09 5.74
CA ALA A 35 2.47 4.29 5.04
C ALA A 35 2.94 5.38 6.02
N GLN A 36 2.26 5.57 7.17
CA GLN A 36 2.71 6.51 8.21
C GLN A 36 4.01 6.03 8.88
N THR A 37 4.12 4.73 9.17
CA THR A 37 5.34 4.12 9.72
C THR A 37 6.52 4.32 8.77
N ILE A 38 6.36 4.02 7.47
CA ILE A 38 7.40 4.22 6.46
C ILE A 38 7.76 5.70 6.32
N ALA A 39 6.79 6.60 6.31
CA ALA A 39 7.05 8.04 6.27
C ALA A 39 7.83 8.52 7.51
N ALA A 40 7.52 8.00 8.71
CA ALA A 40 8.25 8.31 9.93
C ALA A 40 9.69 7.74 9.92
N GLU A 41 9.87 6.50 9.47
CA GLU A 41 11.19 5.86 9.29
C GLU A 41 12.04 6.64 8.26
N LEU A 42 11.44 7.13 7.18
CA LEU A 42 12.11 7.98 6.19
C LEU A 42 12.49 9.36 6.75
N GLN A 43 11.65 10.00 7.57
CA GLN A 43 12.03 11.26 8.24
C GLN A 43 13.14 11.05 9.28
N LEU A 44 13.17 9.90 9.98
CA LEU A 44 14.30 9.52 10.84
C LEU A 44 15.58 9.27 10.03
N TYR A 45 15.49 8.62 8.87
CA TYR A 45 16.62 8.48 7.94
C TYR A 45 17.12 9.84 7.45
N LYS A 46 16.22 10.76 7.06
CA LYS A 46 16.58 12.15 6.66
C LYS A 46 17.34 12.90 7.76
N ALA A 47 17.00 12.68 9.02
CA ALA A 47 17.67 13.29 10.16
C ALA A 47 19.04 12.67 10.50
N GLN A 48 19.30 11.44 10.05
CA GLN A 48 20.58 10.72 10.24
C GLN A 48 21.51 10.83 9.03
N SER A 49 20.93 11.03 7.84
CA SER A 49 21.61 11.19 6.56
C SER A 49 22.15 12.61 6.39
N SER A 50 23.44 12.73 6.03
CA SER A 50 24.03 14.02 5.64
C SER A 50 23.69 14.46 4.21
N ASP A 51 23.15 13.54 3.39
CA ASP A 51 22.74 13.77 2.00
C ASP A 51 21.20 13.78 1.82
N GLY A 52 20.45 13.87 2.92
CA GLY A 52 18.99 13.86 2.92
C GLY A 52 18.46 12.53 2.39
N PHE A 53 17.72 12.58 1.28
CA PHE A 53 17.27 11.39 0.55
C PHE A 53 18.10 11.07 -0.70
N ALA A 54 19.19 11.78 -1.00
CA ALA A 54 19.86 11.66 -2.31
C ALA A 54 20.37 10.24 -2.60
N SER A 55 20.88 9.52 -1.60
CA SER A 55 21.28 8.11 -1.71
C SER A 55 20.14 7.10 -1.51
N LEU A 56 18.90 7.52 -1.28
CA LEU A 56 17.78 6.62 -0.98
C LEU A 56 17.55 5.61 -2.12
N ASN A 57 17.64 4.33 -1.79
CA ASN A 57 17.31 3.24 -2.70
C ASN A 57 16.95 2.03 -1.85
N ASP A 58 16.48 0.94 -2.48
CA ASP A 58 16.04 -0.25 -1.76
C ASP A 58 17.09 -0.83 -0.81
N LYS A 59 18.37 -0.86 -1.22
CA LYS A 59 19.46 -1.37 -0.38
C LYS A 59 19.73 -0.45 0.82
N VAL A 60 19.56 0.86 0.67
CA VAL A 60 19.65 1.81 1.80
C VAL A 60 18.46 1.63 2.73
N ALA A 61 17.24 1.54 2.20
CA ALA A 61 16.04 1.26 2.98
C ALA A 61 16.19 -0.03 3.81
N ASP A 62 16.72 -1.10 3.21
CA ASP A 62 16.97 -2.38 3.90
C ASP A 62 18.06 -2.27 4.98
N THR A 63 19.09 -1.44 4.76
CA THR A 63 20.19 -1.20 5.71
C THR A 63 19.71 -0.41 6.93
N PHE A 64 18.78 0.53 6.74
CA PHE A 64 18.14 1.32 7.80
C PHE A 64 16.88 0.63 8.37
N GLU A 65 16.62 -0.62 7.99
CA GLU A 65 15.45 -1.42 8.41
C GLU A 65 14.07 -0.79 8.09
N ILE A 66 14.03 0.17 7.16
CA ILE A 66 12.80 0.82 6.70
C ILE A 66 11.85 -0.24 6.15
N SER A 67 10.59 -0.20 6.58
CA SER A 67 9.52 -1.15 6.29
C SER A 67 9.71 -2.59 6.78
N LYS A 68 10.78 -2.90 7.52
CA LYS A 68 11.09 -4.27 7.99
C LYS A 68 10.16 -4.76 9.10
N THR A 69 9.63 -3.86 9.92
CA THR A 69 8.83 -4.19 11.12
C THR A 69 7.32 -4.25 10.85
N ILE A 70 6.88 -4.08 9.61
CA ILE A 70 5.47 -3.84 9.29
C ILE A 70 4.64 -5.13 9.25
N THR A 71 4.24 -5.57 10.45
CA THR A 71 3.01 -6.33 10.76
C THR A 71 2.66 -7.52 9.83
N GLY A 72 3.66 -8.18 9.26
CA GLY A 72 3.53 -9.44 8.50
C GLY A 72 2.54 -9.39 7.33
N THR A 73 2.27 -8.19 6.81
CA THR A 73 1.22 -7.97 5.80
C THR A 73 1.74 -7.26 4.56
N ILE A 74 2.80 -6.47 4.70
CA ILE A 74 3.53 -5.92 3.56
C ILE A 74 4.59 -6.90 3.09
N ASP A 75 4.59 -7.14 1.79
CA ASP A 75 5.70 -7.78 1.10
C ASP A 75 6.73 -6.69 0.71
N ARG A 76 7.85 -6.63 1.43
CA ARG A 76 8.95 -5.67 1.17
C ARG A 76 9.43 -5.69 -0.28
N SER A 77 9.33 -6.83 -0.98
CA SER A 77 9.72 -6.96 -2.39
C SER A 77 8.81 -6.22 -3.37
N LYS A 78 7.62 -5.79 -2.91
CA LYS A 78 6.67 -4.99 -3.67
C LYS A 78 6.79 -3.49 -3.43
N LEU A 79 7.69 -3.08 -2.53
CA LEU A 79 8.05 -1.69 -2.28
C LEU A 79 9.34 -1.34 -3.02
N THR A 80 9.38 -0.14 -3.60
CA THR A 80 10.60 0.45 -4.17
C THR A 80 10.77 1.87 -3.66
N PHE A 81 11.97 2.18 -3.16
CA PHE A 81 12.33 3.50 -2.64
C PHE A 81 13.27 4.24 -3.59
N ALA A 82 13.05 5.54 -3.80
CA ALA A 82 13.93 6.40 -4.61
C ALA A 82 13.88 7.88 -4.15
N PRO A 83 14.95 8.68 -4.38
CA PRO A 83 14.91 10.13 -4.16
C PRO A 83 13.88 10.80 -5.07
N ALA A 84 13.25 11.84 -4.56
CA ALA A 84 12.50 12.80 -5.36
C ALA A 84 13.33 14.08 -5.56
N ASN A 85 13.10 14.74 -6.70
CA ASN A 85 13.49 16.14 -6.89
C ASN A 85 12.38 17.03 -6.33
N VAL A 86 12.69 17.83 -5.31
CA VAL A 86 11.76 18.80 -4.72
C VAL A 86 12.39 20.19 -4.86
N HIS A 87 11.65 21.16 -5.38
CA HIS A 87 12.11 22.52 -5.69
C HIS A 87 13.40 22.64 -6.55
N GLY A 88 13.80 21.57 -7.23
CA GLY A 88 15.01 21.51 -8.07
C GLY A 88 16.22 20.82 -7.39
N THR A 89 16.11 20.43 -6.13
CA THR A 89 17.14 19.68 -5.39
C THR A 89 16.81 18.18 -5.39
N LEU A 90 17.78 17.34 -5.75
CA LEU A 90 17.67 15.89 -5.60
C LEU A 90 17.91 15.52 -4.13
N GLY A 91 17.01 14.74 -3.54
CA GLY A 91 17.13 14.28 -2.16
C GLY A 91 16.46 15.18 -1.12
N ASP A 92 15.82 16.28 -1.52
CA ASP A 92 14.96 17.08 -0.62
C ASP A 92 13.63 16.35 -0.31
N GLY A 93 13.26 15.35 -1.11
CA GLY A 93 12.15 14.43 -0.85
C GLY A 93 12.39 13.01 -1.36
N TYR A 94 11.36 12.17 -1.26
CA TYR A 94 11.39 10.74 -1.54
C TYR A 94 10.15 10.29 -2.31
N THR A 95 10.25 9.11 -2.93
CA THR A 95 9.10 8.35 -3.45
C THR A 95 9.10 6.93 -2.91
N ILE A 96 7.91 6.46 -2.54
CA ILE A 96 7.62 5.05 -2.20
C ILE A 96 6.71 4.53 -3.30
N THR A 97 7.16 3.53 -4.06
CA THR A 97 6.32 2.83 -5.04
C THR A 97 5.88 1.50 -4.44
N ALA A 98 4.59 1.33 -4.21
CA ALA A 98 3.98 0.08 -3.77
C ALA A 98 3.24 -0.58 -4.93
N SER A 99 3.49 -1.86 -5.16
CA SER A 99 2.78 -2.68 -6.15
C SER A 99 1.89 -3.72 -5.47
N GLY A 100 0.78 -4.11 -6.12
CA GLY A 100 -0.14 -5.08 -5.53
C GLY A 100 -1.23 -4.51 -4.63
N LEU A 101 -1.45 -3.19 -4.61
CA LEU A 101 -2.55 -2.60 -3.83
C LEU A 101 -3.89 -3.07 -4.41
N ASN A 102 -4.80 -3.53 -3.54
CA ASN A 102 -6.16 -3.86 -3.96
C ASN A 102 -7.12 -2.68 -3.70
N LYS A 103 -8.32 -2.76 -4.29
CA LYS A 103 -9.32 -1.67 -4.23
C LYS A 103 -9.78 -1.36 -2.80
N GLY A 104 -9.76 -2.36 -1.91
CA GLY A 104 -10.12 -2.22 -0.50
C GLY A 104 -9.16 -1.32 0.28
N ASP A 105 -7.85 -1.57 0.21
CA ASP A 105 -6.89 -0.68 0.89
C ASP A 105 -6.87 0.71 0.28
N CYS A 106 -6.98 0.84 -1.05
CA CYS A 106 -7.03 2.16 -1.68
C CYS A 106 -8.21 2.98 -1.12
N LEU A 107 -9.38 2.36 -0.98
CA LEU A 107 -10.55 3.00 -0.36
C LEU A 107 -10.35 3.34 1.11
N ASN A 108 -9.54 2.54 1.82
CA ASN A 108 -9.17 2.77 3.22
C ASN A 108 -7.89 3.61 3.36
N PHE A 109 -7.41 4.30 2.31
CA PHE A 109 -6.17 5.06 2.36
C PHE A 109 -6.46 6.56 2.56
N GLU A 110 -5.97 7.13 3.66
CA GLU A 110 -6.04 8.56 4.01
C GLU A 110 -4.61 9.15 4.10
N PRO A 111 -4.01 9.53 2.96
CA PRO A 111 -2.66 10.09 2.87
C PRO A 111 -2.55 11.56 3.30
N LYS A 112 -3.69 12.22 3.58
CA LYS A 112 -3.77 13.67 3.72
C LYS A 112 -2.98 14.17 4.92
N GLY A 113 -1.87 14.86 4.65
CA GLY A 113 -0.97 15.42 5.66
C GLY A 113 0.32 14.64 5.88
N LEU A 114 0.46 13.44 5.28
CA LEU A 114 1.69 12.64 5.33
C LEU A 114 2.47 12.70 4.01
N PHE A 115 1.77 12.81 2.89
CA PHE A 115 2.36 12.84 1.55
C PHE A 115 2.02 14.14 0.81
N ASP A 116 2.94 14.56 -0.07
CA ASP A 116 2.78 15.69 -0.98
C ASP A 116 1.97 15.33 -2.21
N SER A 117 2.07 14.08 -2.67
CA SER A 117 1.18 13.55 -3.69
C SER A 117 1.06 12.04 -3.64
N VAL A 118 -0.03 11.56 -4.22
CA VAL A 118 -0.35 10.14 -4.38
C VAL A 118 -0.70 9.91 -5.83
N THR A 119 -0.02 8.97 -6.48
CA THR A 119 -0.32 8.55 -7.86
C THR A 119 -0.79 7.11 -7.82
N VAL A 120 -1.96 6.80 -8.36
CA VAL A 120 -2.45 5.42 -8.51
C VAL A 120 -2.68 5.13 -9.99
N ASN A 121 -2.05 4.09 -10.52
CA ASN A 121 -2.12 3.69 -11.93
C ASN A 121 -1.90 4.86 -12.92
N GLY A 122 -1.04 5.81 -12.57
CA GLY A 122 -0.72 7.01 -13.37
C GLY A 122 -1.64 8.21 -13.17
N GLN A 123 -2.76 8.09 -12.44
CA GLN A 123 -3.59 9.22 -12.03
C GLN A 123 -3.05 9.81 -10.72
N LYS A 124 -2.68 11.10 -10.72
CA LYS A 124 -2.05 11.79 -9.59
C LYS A 124 -3.03 12.71 -8.86
N LEU A 125 -3.00 12.67 -7.53
CA LEU A 125 -3.58 13.66 -6.62
C LEU A 125 -2.46 14.33 -5.82
N ASP A 126 -2.33 15.65 -5.99
CA ASP A 126 -1.47 16.50 -5.16
C ASP A 126 -2.14 16.84 -3.82
N ARG A 127 -1.37 17.23 -2.81
CA ARG A 127 -1.80 17.55 -1.43
C ARG A 127 -3.04 18.46 -1.34
N SER A 128 -3.21 19.38 -2.28
CA SER A 128 -4.38 20.28 -2.38
C SER A 128 -5.66 19.59 -2.86
N SER A 129 -5.54 18.63 -3.78
CA SER A 129 -6.63 17.80 -4.33
C SER A 129 -6.91 16.52 -3.54
N MET A 130 -6.04 16.16 -2.60
CA MET A 130 -6.07 14.94 -1.81
C MET A 130 -7.18 14.97 -0.73
N THR A 131 -8.43 14.87 -1.19
CA THR A 131 -9.63 14.74 -0.34
C THR A 131 -10.13 13.30 -0.37
N LEU A 132 -10.81 12.86 0.69
CA LEU A 132 -11.49 11.54 0.78
C LEU A 132 -12.32 11.22 -0.47
N GLU A 133 -13.04 12.22 -1.01
CA GLU A 133 -13.87 12.08 -2.21
C GLU A 133 -13.05 11.87 -3.49
N GLN A 134 -12.03 12.69 -3.72
CA GLN A 134 -11.13 12.55 -4.88
C GLN A 134 -10.36 11.23 -4.84
N MET A 135 -9.97 10.81 -3.64
CA MET A 135 -9.27 9.55 -3.45
C MET A 135 -10.20 8.35 -3.61
N ARG A 136 -11.44 8.42 -3.11
CA ARG A 136 -12.47 7.43 -3.39
C ARG A 136 -12.71 7.28 -4.88
N ASP A 137 -12.78 8.38 -5.63
CA ASP A 137 -12.95 8.38 -7.10
C ASP A 137 -11.76 7.71 -7.82
N LEU A 138 -10.53 8.08 -7.45
CA LEU A 138 -9.28 7.46 -7.89
C LEU A 138 -9.29 5.93 -7.68
N CYS A 139 -9.75 5.47 -6.52
CA CYS A 139 -9.88 4.06 -6.17
C CYS A 139 -11.14 3.39 -6.78
N HIS A 140 -12.14 4.17 -7.19
CA HIS A 140 -13.39 3.66 -7.78
C HIS A 140 -13.33 3.48 -9.30
N SER A 141 -12.43 4.20 -9.97
CA SER A 141 -12.16 4.13 -11.41
C SER A 141 -12.27 2.71 -11.98
N THR A 142 -12.87 2.56 -13.16
CA THR A 142 -13.12 1.25 -13.78
C THR A 142 -11.83 0.55 -14.24
N LEU A 143 -10.71 1.29 -14.30
CA LEU A 143 -9.39 0.83 -14.72
C LEU A 143 -8.52 0.31 -13.56
N TRP A 144 -9.10 -0.55 -12.73
CA TRP A 144 -8.40 -1.29 -11.68
C TRP A 144 -8.17 -2.74 -12.13
N PRO A 145 -7.05 -3.07 -12.78
CA PRO A 145 -6.75 -4.43 -13.23
C PRO A 145 -6.51 -5.37 -12.03
N TRP A 146 -7.57 -6.06 -11.62
CA TRP A 146 -7.64 -7.02 -10.50
C TRP A 146 -6.56 -8.12 -10.49
N VAL A 147 -5.89 -8.36 -11.62
CA VAL A 147 -5.04 -9.53 -11.87
C VAL A 147 -3.54 -9.26 -11.71
N HIS A 148 -3.10 -7.99 -11.78
CA HIS A 148 -1.67 -7.64 -11.80
C HIS A 148 -1.20 -6.71 -10.67
N GLY A 149 -2.12 -6.23 -9.82
CA GLY A 149 -1.79 -5.36 -8.71
C GLY A 149 -1.63 -3.90 -9.15
N ASN A 150 -2.34 -3.01 -8.49
CA ASN A 150 -2.28 -1.58 -8.81
C ASN A 150 -0.97 -1.01 -8.27
N VAL A 151 -0.41 -0.03 -9.00
CA VAL A 151 0.84 0.65 -8.60
C VAL A 151 0.47 1.98 -7.98
N VAL A 152 0.94 2.19 -6.75
CA VAL A 152 0.77 3.42 -6.00
C VAL A 152 2.13 4.05 -5.74
N VAL A 153 2.31 5.30 -6.16
CA VAL A 153 3.50 6.11 -5.86
C VAL A 153 3.12 7.20 -4.87
N LEU A 154 3.74 7.17 -3.71
CA LEU A 154 3.61 8.16 -2.65
C LEU A 154 4.85 9.03 -2.67
N ALA A 155 4.69 10.35 -2.80
CA ALA A 155 5.80 11.29 -2.74
C ALA A 155 5.69 12.18 -1.50
N GLY A 156 6.80 12.42 -0.82
CA GLY A 156 6.89 13.30 0.34
C GLY A 156 8.23 14.03 0.41
N SER A 157 8.30 15.13 1.18
CA SER A 157 9.53 15.86 1.53
C SER A 157 9.74 15.96 3.04
#